data_AF-I3SZ73-F1
#
_entry.id   AF-I3SZ73-F1
#
_cell.length_a   1.000
_cell.length_b   1.000
_cell.length_c   1.000
_cell.angle_alpha   90.00
_cell.angle_beta   90.00
_cell.angle_gamma   90.00
#
_symmetry.space_group_name_H-M   'P 1'
#
loop_
_entity.id
_entity.type
_entity.pdbx_description
1 polymer ?
#
loop_
_entity_poly.entity_id
_entity_poly.type
_entity_poly.pdbx_seq_one_letter_code
_entity_poly.pdbx_strand_id
1 'polypeptide(L)'
;MAKPRYSRLPSRKSSSSSTLIFALFLAFTFLLLILFALGILSIPSSSSRDKFPKPNDLTSIAHNTLDRTDDDDGRGEQWVEVISWEPRAFVYHNFLTKEECEYLIDIAKPNMHKSTVVDSETGKSKDSRVRTSSGTFLPRGRGKIVRNIEKKNC
;
A
#
# COMPACT_ATOMS: atom_id res chain seq x y z
N MET A 1 23.75 81.51 -41.10
CA MET A 1 24.01 80.45 -40.10
C MET A 1 22.92 80.50 -39.02
N ALA A 2 22.03 79.50 -38.95
CA ALA A 2 21.24 79.20 -37.76
C ALA A 2 20.83 77.72 -37.81
N LYS A 3 21.20 76.96 -36.76
CA LYS A 3 21.09 75.50 -36.63
C LYS A 3 19.62 75.06 -36.43
N PRO A 4 19.16 73.97 -37.09
CA PRO A 4 17.89 73.34 -36.71
C PRO A 4 18.01 72.66 -35.34
N ARG A 5 17.05 72.92 -34.46
CA ARG A 5 16.90 72.24 -33.16
C ARG A 5 16.20 70.90 -33.40
N TYR A 6 16.93 69.80 -33.25
CA TYR A 6 16.35 68.46 -33.20
C TYR A 6 15.63 68.24 -31.87
N SER A 7 14.32 67.95 -31.93
CA SER A 7 13.56 67.41 -30.80
C SER A 7 14.00 65.97 -30.53
N ARG A 8 14.60 65.72 -29.36
CA ARG A 8 14.87 64.36 -28.90
C ARG A 8 13.58 63.78 -28.33
N LEU A 9 12.83 63.04 -29.14
CA LEU A 9 11.83 62.11 -28.62
C LEU A 9 12.56 60.93 -27.95
N PRO A 10 12.16 60.51 -26.73
CA PRO A 10 12.78 59.36 -26.09
C PRO A 10 12.49 58.11 -26.93
N SER A 11 13.55 57.35 -27.24
CA SER A 11 13.44 56.07 -27.93
C SER A 11 12.55 55.13 -27.12
N ARG A 12 11.39 54.74 -27.66
CA ARG A 12 10.57 53.66 -27.11
C ARG A 12 11.40 52.38 -27.17
N LYS A 13 11.96 51.96 -26.04
CA LYS A 13 12.69 50.69 -25.92
C LYS A 13 11.70 49.58 -26.25
N SER A 14 11.82 48.99 -27.44
CA SER A 14 11.07 47.80 -27.82
C SER A 14 11.62 46.65 -26.98
N SER A 15 10.90 46.26 -25.93
CA SER A 15 11.27 45.10 -25.13
C SER A 15 11.32 43.88 -26.04
N SER A 16 12.46 43.18 -26.05
CA SER A 16 12.62 41.94 -26.84
C SER A 16 11.49 40.97 -26.48
N SER A 17 10.87 40.34 -27.48
CA SER A 17 9.73 39.43 -27.27
C SER A 17 10.01 38.37 -26.20
N SER A 18 11.27 37.91 -26.09
CA SER A 18 11.73 36.99 -25.05
C SER A 18 11.62 37.57 -23.64
N THR A 19 11.96 38.85 -23.41
CA THR A 19 11.87 39.46 -22.07
C THR A 19 10.41 39.65 -21.64
N LEU A 20 9.49 39.89 -22.58
CA LEU A 20 8.06 39.91 -22.30
C LEU A 20 7.55 38.53 -21.91
N ILE A 21 7.98 37.47 -22.59
CA ILE A 21 7.60 36.09 -22.27
C ILE A 21 8.10 35.69 -20.87
N PHE A 22 9.37 35.96 -20.55
CA PHE A 22 9.92 35.68 -19.22
C PHE A 22 9.21 36.48 -18.13
N ALA A 23 8.88 37.75 -18.37
CA ALA A 23 8.13 38.58 -17.43
C ALA A 23 6.71 38.04 -17.19
N LEU A 24 6.04 37.53 -18.23
CA LEU A 24 4.72 36.90 -18.11
C LEU A 24 4.76 35.62 -17.29
N PHE A 25 5.75 34.74 -17.51
CA PHE A 25 5.91 33.52 -16.72
C PHE A 25 6.19 33.84 -15.25
N LEU A 26 7.08 34.79 -14.97
CA LEU A 26 7.36 35.22 -13.59
C LEU A 26 6.09 35.79 -12.93
N ALA A 27 5.38 36.70 -13.59
CA ALA A 27 4.13 37.26 -13.06
C ALA A 27 3.07 36.18 -12.81
N PHE A 28 2.96 35.18 -13.69
CA PHE A 28 2.03 34.06 -13.53
C PHE A 28 2.40 33.17 -12.33
N THR A 29 3.68 32.88 -12.13
CA THR A 29 4.13 32.11 -10.95
C THR A 29 3.84 32.82 -9.63
N PHE A 30 4.09 34.14 -9.55
CA PHE A 30 3.75 34.93 -8.36
C PHE A 30 2.24 34.99 -8.11
N LEU A 31 1.43 35.12 -9.17
CA LEU A 31 -0.03 35.08 -9.06
C LEU A 31 -0.51 33.75 -8.46
N LEU A 32 0.02 32.62 -8.94
CA LEU A 32 -0.32 31.30 -8.39
C LEU A 32 0.07 31.15 -6.91
N LEU A 33 1.24 31.65 -6.51
CA LEU A 33 1.69 31.62 -5.12
C LEU A 33 0.80 32.49 -4.20
N ILE A 34 0.36 33.65 -4.68
CA ILE A 34 -0.57 34.53 -3.94
C ILE A 34 -1.93 33.85 -3.79
N LEU A 35 -2.46 33.24 -4.86
CA LEU A 35 -3.74 32.50 -4.81
C LEU A 35 -3.67 31.28 -3.88
N PHE A 36 -2.52 30.61 -3.80
CA PHE A 36 -2.27 29.51 -2.86
C PHE A 36 -2.19 30.00 -1.40
N ALA A 37 -1.48 31.12 -1.16
CA ALA A 37 -1.40 31.74 0.16
C ALA A 37 -2.75 32.28 0.67
N LEU A 38 -3.60 32.76 -0.24
CA LEU A 38 -4.96 33.22 0.07
C LEU A 38 -5.98 32.08 0.15
N GLY A 39 -5.58 30.82 -0.06
CA GLY A 39 -6.43 29.64 0.11
C GLY A 39 -7.53 29.48 -0.96
N ILE A 40 -7.54 30.31 -2.00
CA ILE A 40 -8.53 30.30 -3.09
C ILE A 40 -8.23 29.23 -4.14
N LEU A 41 -6.98 28.76 -4.19
CA LEU A 41 -6.56 27.61 -4.98
C LEU A 41 -6.37 26.40 -4.06
N SER A 42 -7.49 25.74 -3.71
CA SER A 42 -7.43 24.47 -3.00
C SER A 42 -6.85 23.40 -3.92
N ILE A 43 -5.56 23.08 -3.76
CA ILE A 43 -5.10 21.72 -4.06
C ILE A 43 -5.80 20.84 -3.02
N PRO A 44 -6.35 19.66 -3.36
CA PRO A 44 -6.70 18.68 -2.34
C PRO A 44 -5.38 18.27 -1.67
N SER A 45 -4.97 19.04 -0.66
CA SER A 45 -4.05 18.58 0.35
C SER A 45 -4.83 17.53 1.10
N SER A 46 -4.70 16.28 0.66
CA SER A 46 -4.73 15.17 1.59
C SER A 46 -3.61 15.44 2.58
N SER A 47 -3.90 16.28 3.56
CA SER A 47 -3.36 16.16 4.89
C SER A 47 -3.92 14.86 5.48
N SER A 48 -3.54 13.76 4.83
CA SER A 48 -3.34 12.50 5.50
C SER A 48 -2.33 12.85 6.57
N ARG A 49 -2.86 13.13 7.75
CA ARG A 49 -2.14 12.97 9.00
C ARG A 49 -1.93 11.46 9.11
N ASP A 50 -1.02 10.95 8.27
CA ASP A 50 -0.63 9.57 8.24
C ASP A 50 0.03 9.30 9.59
N LYS A 51 -0.76 8.71 10.50
CA LYS A 51 -0.22 7.81 11.49
C LYS A 51 0.36 6.62 10.72
N PHE A 52 1.53 6.79 10.11
CA PHE A 52 2.39 5.67 9.80
C PHE A 52 2.77 5.04 11.15
N PRO A 53 2.40 3.78 11.43
CA PRO A 53 2.98 3.08 12.56
C PRO A 53 4.48 2.96 12.31
N LYS A 54 5.29 3.38 13.29
CA LYS A 54 6.70 2.97 13.31
C LYS A 54 6.73 1.44 13.30
N PRO A 55 7.58 0.78 12.48
CA PRO A 55 7.58 -0.67 12.28
C PRO A 55 7.88 -1.53 13.52
N ASN A 56 8.03 -0.92 14.70
CA ASN A 56 8.48 -1.58 15.93
C ASN A 56 7.48 -1.36 17.09
N ASP A 57 6.31 -0.75 16.84
CA ASP A 57 5.39 -0.38 17.91
C ASP A 57 4.26 -1.42 18.10
N LEU A 58 4.59 -2.45 18.90
CA LEU A 58 3.68 -3.55 19.26
C LEU A 58 2.52 -3.10 20.15
N THR A 59 2.52 -1.86 20.65
CA THR A 59 1.42 -1.34 21.49
C THR A 59 0.12 -1.15 20.71
N SER A 60 0.20 -0.95 19.38
CA SER A 60 -0.98 -0.88 18.52
C SER A 60 -1.71 -2.23 18.34
N ILE A 61 -1.01 -3.35 18.53
CA ILE A 61 -1.56 -4.71 18.37
C ILE A 61 -2.47 -5.06 19.54
N ALA A 62 -2.15 -4.60 20.76
CA ALA A 62 -2.91 -4.94 21.96
C ALA A 62 -4.24 -4.17 22.08
N HIS A 63 -4.31 -2.94 21.55
CA HIS A 63 -5.51 -2.10 21.68
C HIS A 63 -6.63 -2.46 20.71
N ASN A 64 -6.37 -3.20 19.63
CA ASN A 64 -7.40 -3.61 18.66
C ASN A 64 -8.13 -4.91 19.06
N THR A 65 -7.62 -5.66 20.03
CA THR A 65 -8.18 -6.96 20.43
C THR A 65 -9.28 -6.89 21.50
N LEU A 66 -9.50 -5.74 22.15
CA LEU A 66 -10.43 -5.64 23.29
C LEU A 66 -11.74 -4.89 23.01
N ASP A 67 -11.93 -4.27 21.84
CA ASP A 67 -13.06 -3.35 21.60
C ASP A 67 -13.91 -3.70 20.36
N ARG A 68 -14.13 -5.00 20.13
CA ARG A 68 -15.07 -5.51 19.11
C ARG A 68 -15.96 -6.60 19.67
N THR A 69 -16.75 -6.24 20.66
CA THR A 69 -18.08 -6.83 20.87
C THR A 69 -19.07 -5.96 20.13
N ASP A 70 -19.31 -6.25 18.86
CA ASP A 70 -20.55 -5.88 18.16
C ASP A 70 -20.66 -6.78 16.92
N ASP A 71 -21.88 -7.25 16.67
CA ASP A 71 -22.30 -8.28 15.72
C ASP A 71 -21.97 -7.97 14.25
N ASP A 72 -20.69 -7.97 13.89
CA ASP A 72 -20.20 -7.91 12.50
C ASP A 72 -20.26 -9.32 11.87
N ASP A 73 -20.72 -9.40 10.62
CA ASP A 73 -21.03 -10.61 9.81
C ASP A 73 -19.82 -11.52 9.51
N GLY A 74 -18.89 -11.70 10.45
CA GLY A 74 -17.66 -12.51 10.33
C GLY A 74 -16.72 -12.08 9.19
N ARG A 75 -17.10 -11.05 8.44
CA ARG A 75 -16.48 -10.55 7.22
C ARG A 75 -16.09 -9.10 7.43
N GLY A 76 -15.21 -8.89 8.41
CA GLY A 76 -14.47 -7.64 8.48
C GLY A 76 -13.83 -7.35 7.12
N GLU A 77 -13.77 -6.08 6.72
CA GLU A 77 -13.28 -5.66 5.41
C GLU A 77 -11.92 -6.30 5.07
N GLN A 78 -11.79 -6.82 3.85
CA GLN A 78 -10.55 -7.41 3.37
C GLN A 78 -9.63 -6.32 2.84
N TRP A 79 -8.38 -6.30 3.30
CA TRP A 79 -7.39 -5.32 2.86
C TRP A 79 -5.97 -5.91 2.88
N VAL A 80 -5.07 -5.25 2.16
CA VAL A 80 -3.70 -5.73 1.93
C VAL A 80 -2.70 -4.73 2.47
N GLU A 81 -1.74 -5.23 3.22
CA GLU A 81 -0.62 -4.46 3.75
C GLU A 81 0.68 -4.87 3.03
N VAL A 82 1.41 -3.89 2.53
CA VAL A 82 2.71 -4.12 1.89
C VAL A 82 3.79 -4.13 2.96
N ILE A 83 4.48 -5.26 3.13
CA ILE A 83 5.56 -5.41 4.12
C ILE A 83 6.93 -5.13 3.50
N SER A 84 7.18 -5.65 2.30
CA SER A 84 8.42 -5.38 1.57
C SER A 84 8.21 -5.56 0.07
N TRP A 85 8.93 -4.77 -0.71
CA TRP A 85 9.03 -4.94 -2.15
C TRP A 85 10.19 -5.86 -2.55
N GLU A 86 11.19 -6.00 -1.68
CA GLU A 86 12.36 -6.87 -1.89
C GLU A 86 12.81 -7.48 -0.55
N PRO A 87 12.50 -8.77 -0.29
CA PRO A 87 11.64 -9.65 -1.07
C PRO A 87 10.18 -9.17 -1.08
N ARG A 88 9.44 -9.46 -2.16
CA ARG A 88 8.00 -9.12 -2.23
C ARG A 88 7.22 -9.88 -1.15
N ALA A 89 6.65 -9.15 -0.20
CA ALA A 89 5.89 -9.69 0.92
C ALA A 89 4.69 -8.79 1.22
N PHE A 90 3.51 -9.43 1.34
CA PHE A 90 2.24 -8.77 1.62
C PHE A 90 1.50 -9.54 2.72
N VAL A 91 0.77 -8.82 3.58
CA VAL A 91 -0.16 -9.42 4.57
C VAL A 91 -1.58 -9.15 4.10
N TYR A 92 -2.35 -10.23 3.94
CA TYR A 92 -3.77 -10.16 3.61
C TYR A 92 -4.57 -10.31 4.90
N HIS A 93 -5.20 -9.23 5.32
CA HIS A 93 -6.04 -9.20 6.51
C HIS A 93 -7.44 -9.74 6.18
N ASN A 94 -8.02 -10.52 7.10
CA ASN A 94 -9.36 -11.13 6.95
C ASN A 94 -9.54 -11.95 5.66
N PHE A 95 -8.48 -12.61 5.19
CA PHE A 95 -8.50 -13.36 3.94
C PHE A 95 -9.49 -14.55 3.96
N LEU A 96 -9.47 -15.30 5.07
CA LEU A 96 -10.42 -16.38 5.35
C LEU A 96 -11.37 -15.95 6.45
N THR A 97 -12.64 -16.35 6.35
CA THR A 97 -13.58 -16.20 7.46
C THR A 97 -13.27 -17.23 8.56
N LYS A 98 -13.82 -17.02 9.75
CA LYS A 98 -13.62 -17.94 10.87
C LYS A 98 -14.14 -19.35 10.54
N GLU A 99 -15.28 -19.42 9.85
CA GLU A 99 -15.94 -20.67 9.45
C GLU A 99 -15.12 -21.41 8.39
N GLU A 100 -14.51 -20.67 7.45
CA GLU A 100 -13.59 -21.24 6.48
C GLU A 100 -12.34 -21.84 7.17
N CYS A 101 -11.82 -21.17 8.21
CA CYS A 101 -10.69 -21.66 8.98
C CYS A 101 -11.05 -22.94 9.76
N GLU A 102 -12.17 -22.93 10.49
CA GLU A 102 -12.66 -24.09 11.25
C GLU A 102 -12.88 -25.30 10.33
N TYR A 103 -13.51 -25.09 9.18
CA TYR A 103 -13.72 -26.14 8.19
C TYR A 103 -12.40 -26.76 7.71
N LEU A 104 -11.37 -25.95 7.43
CA LEU A 104 -10.06 -26.46 7.01
C LEU A 104 -9.37 -27.29 8.12
N ILE A 105 -9.51 -26.86 9.37
CA ILE A 105 -8.97 -27.59 10.53
C ILE A 105 -9.66 -28.95 10.66
N ASP A 106 -10.98 -28.99 10.58
CA ASP A 106 -11.76 -30.22 10.77
C ASP A 106 -11.46 -31.29 9.71
N ILE A 107 -11.33 -30.90 8.45
CA ILE A 107 -10.99 -31.85 7.38
C ILE A 107 -9.53 -32.30 7.43
N ALA A 108 -8.64 -31.47 7.98
CA ALA A 108 -7.21 -31.76 8.07
C ALA A 108 -6.88 -32.66 9.27
N LYS A 109 -7.46 -32.36 10.44
CA LYS A 109 -7.20 -33.01 11.74
C LYS A 109 -7.09 -34.54 11.70
N PRO A 110 -7.99 -35.31 11.04
CA PRO A 110 -7.89 -36.76 11.02
C PRO A 110 -6.69 -37.30 10.20
N ASN A 111 -6.12 -36.50 9.30
CA ASN A 111 -5.03 -36.92 8.39
C ASN A 111 -3.69 -36.25 8.72
N MET A 112 -3.54 -35.67 9.92
CA MET A 112 -2.32 -34.98 10.33
C MET A 112 -1.22 -35.98 10.69
N HIS A 113 -0.09 -35.93 9.99
CA HIS A 113 1.08 -36.76 10.27
C HIS A 113 2.29 -35.89 10.62
N LYS A 114 3.19 -36.43 11.44
CA LYS A 114 4.44 -35.75 11.77
C LYS A 114 5.24 -35.52 10.51
N SER A 115 5.79 -34.32 10.36
CA SER A 115 6.59 -33.99 9.19
C SER A 115 7.90 -34.77 9.22
N THR A 116 8.09 -35.60 8.21
CA THR A 116 9.34 -36.32 8.00
C THR A 116 10.20 -35.60 6.97
N VAL A 117 11.51 -35.76 7.09
CA VAL A 117 12.47 -35.33 6.09
C VAL A 117 13.09 -36.57 5.47
N VAL A 118 13.35 -36.53 4.17
CA VAL A 118 14.07 -37.62 3.50
C VAL A 118 15.54 -37.51 3.90
N ASP A 119 16.08 -38.55 4.52
CA ASP A 119 17.49 -38.65 4.87
C ASP A 119 18.30 -38.78 3.57
N SER A 120 19.26 -37.88 3.38
CA SER A 120 20.06 -37.77 2.14
C SER A 120 20.99 -38.95 1.89
N GLU A 121 21.38 -39.70 2.94
CA GLU A 121 22.28 -40.85 2.78
C GLU A 121 21.52 -42.15 2.49
N THR A 122 20.31 -42.28 3.05
CA THR A 122 19.55 -43.54 2.99
C THR A 122 18.30 -43.46 2.12
N GLY A 123 17.88 -42.26 1.71
CA GLY A 123 16.64 -42.02 0.97
C GLY A 123 15.36 -42.31 1.78
N LYS A 124 15.49 -42.60 3.07
CA LYS A 124 14.36 -42.98 3.93
C LYS A 124 13.77 -41.78 4.65
N SER A 125 12.46 -41.85 4.86
CA SER A 125 11.71 -40.88 5.64
C SER A 125 12.15 -40.96 7.11
N LYS A 126 12.80 -39.93 7.63
CA LYS A 126 13.26 -39.83 9.01
C LYS A 126 12.54 -38.68 9.71
N ASP A 127 12.23 -38.90 10.97
CA ASP A 127 11.62 -37.88 11.81
C ASP A 127 12.52 -36.65 11.90
N SER A 128 12.00 -35.49 11.51
CA SER A 128 12.76 -34.25 11.55
C SER A 128 12.88 -33.75 12.98
N ARG A 129 14.11 -33.49 13.45
CA ARG A 129 14.35 -32.79 14.72
C ARG A 129 14.07 -31.29 14.61
N VAL A 130 14.03 -30.75 13.37
CA VAL A 130 13.90 -29.31 13.06
C VAL A 130 12.46 -28.95 12.69
N ARG A 131 11.71 -29.86 12.08
CA ARG A 131 10.29 -29.66 11.75
C ARG A 131 9.40 -30.32 12.80
N THR A 132 9.09 -29.57 13.84
CA THR A 132 8.27 -30.03 14.99
C THR A 132 6.77 -30.08 14.70
N SER A 133 6.33 -29.51 13.57
CA SER A 133 4.91 -29.45 13.18
C SER A 133 4.41 -30.74 12.52
N SER A 134 3.15 -31.10 12.77
CA SER A 134 2.39 -32.05 11.94
C SER A 134 1.74 -31.34 10.76
N GLY A 135 1.48 -32.06 9.67
CA GLY A 135 0.83 -31.52 8.49
C GLY A 135 0.06 -32.57 7.68
N THR A 136 -0.77 -32.11 6.75
CA THR A 136 -1.48 -32.95 5.79
C THR A 136 -1.71 -32.19 4.49
N PHE A 137 -1.91 -32.92 3.40
CA PHE A 137 -2.23 -32.33 2.10
C PHE A 137 -3.72 -32.46 1.80
N LEU A 138 -4.34 -31.36 1.40
CA LEU A 138 -5.71 -31.37 0.88
C LEU A 138 -5.66 -31.42 -0.64
N PRO A 139 -6.38 -32.35 -1.31
CA PRO A 139 -6.46 -32.36 -2.76
C PRO A 139 -7.15 -31.10 -3.27
N ARG A 140 -6.72 -30.63 -4.44
CA ARG A 140 -7.28 -29.42 -5.05
C ARG A 140 -8.77 -29.59 -5.33
N GLY A 141 -9.54 -28.53 -5.10
CA GLY A 141 -10.98 -28.52 -5.31
C GLY A 141 -11.78 -29.46 -4.39
N ARG A 142 -11.22 -29.86 -3.24
CA ARG A 142 -11.90 -30.71 -2.24
C ARG A 142 -13.10 -30.01 -1.62
N GLY A 143 -14.28 -30.31 -2.17
CA GLY A 143 -15.52 -29.68 -1.71
C GLY A 143 -15.64 -28.22 -2.16
N LYS A 144 -16.78 -27.60 -1.82
CA LYS A 144 -17.13 -26.25 -2.27
C LYS A 144 -16.25 -25.18 -1.61
N ILE A 145 -15.99 -25.31 -0.31
CA ILE A 145 -15.25 -24.31 0.48
C ILE A 145 -13.80 -24.21 0.02
N VAL A 146 -13.06 -25.34 -0.06
CA VAL A 146 -11.66 -25.32 -0.54
C VAL A 146 -11.58 -24.74 -1.95
N ARG A 147 -12.49 -25.13 -2.85
CA ARG A 147 -12.51 -24.59 -4.22
C ARG A 147 -12.75 -23.09 -4.27
N ASN A 148 -13.62 -22.57 -3.40
CA ASN A 148 -13.85 -21.13 -3.31
C ASN A 148 -12.61 -20.41 -2.80
N ILE A 149 -11.92 -20.96 -1.79
CA ILE A 149 -10.67 -20.41 -1.25
C ILE A 149 -9.57 -20.42 -2.31
N GLU A 150 -9.40 -21.52 -3.04
CA GLU A 150 -8.41 -21.62 -4.12
C GLU A 150 -8.63 -20.59 -5.23
N LYS A 151 -9.89 -20.26 -5.54
CA LYS A 151 -10.22 -19.22 -6.52
C LYS A 151 -9.93 -17.79 -6.04
N LYS A 152 -9.90 -17.54 -4.73
CA LYS A 152 -9.52 -16.22 -4.18
C LYS A 152 -8.04 -15.89 -4.44
N ASN A 153 -7.22 -16.91 -4.68
CA ASN A 153 -5.78 -16.80 -4.91
C ASN A 153 -5.38 -16.74 -6.40
N CYS A 154 -6.34 -16.74 -7.34
CA CYS A 154 -6.09 -16.66 -8.78
C CYS A 154 -6.50 -15.32 -9.37
#